data_AF-A0A5B6YTR4-F1
#
_entry.id   AF-A0A5B6YTR4-F1
#
_cell.length_a   1.000
_cell.length_b   1.000
_cell.length_c   1.000
_cell.angle_alpha   90.00
_cell.angle_beta   90.00
_cell.angle_gamma   90.00
#
_symmetry.space_group_name_H-M   'P 1'
#
loop_
_entity.id
_entity.type
_entity.pdbx_description
1 polymer ?
#
loop_
_entity_poly.entity_id
_entity_poly.type
_entity_poly.pdbx_seq_one_letter_code
_entity_poly.pdbx_strand_id
1 'polypeptide(L)'
;MGQESVMNFVMEKLKELLLVLENFGGFLLGWLDKVFPPETRGEKVNHWLHVAAPFIISGVVLLMCICCCRCCCRGGRAVKMMKAPGRGYRMPRAPFESNPGSYFRSLRGRP
;
A
#
# COMPACT_ATOMS: atom_id res chain seq x y z
N MET A 1 -11.90 1.11 26.75
CA MET A 1 -12.56 0.05 25.95
C MET A 1 -12.01 0.07 24.53
N GLY A 2 -10.84 -0.53 24.24
CA GLY A 2 -10.29 -0.41 22.88
C GLY A 2 -9.02 -1.17 22.51
N GLN A 3 -8.30 -1.78 23.46
CA GLN A 3 -7.12 -2.61 23.15
C GLN A 3 -7.50 -4.09 23.01
N GLU A 4 -8.37 -4.59 23.88
CA GLU A 4 -8.82 -5.99 23.90
C GLU A 4 -9.62 -6.35 22.64
N SER A 5 -10.49 -5.44 22.19
CA SER A 5 -11.28 -5.61 20.96
C SER A 5 -10.40 -5.63 19.69
N VAL A 6 -9.36 -4.79 19.66
CA VAL A 6 -8.42 -4.72 18.53
C VAL A 6 -7.54 -5.97 18.50
N MET A 7 -7.05 -6.44 19.65
CA MET A 7 -6.27 -7.68 19.74
C MET A 7 -7.09 -8.90 19.29
N ASN A 8 -8.35 -9.00 19.70
CA ASN A 8 -9.24 -10.08 19.27
C ASN A 8 -9.46 -10.05 17.76
N PHE A 9 -9.71 -8.87 17.18
CA PHE A 9 -9.87 -8.72 15.73
C PHE A 9 -8.59 -9.09 14.96
N VAL A 10 -7.42 -8.68 15.45
CA VAL A 10 -6.13 -9.03 14.84
C VAL A 10 -5.91 -10.54 14.91
N MET A 11 -6.15 -11.18 16.06
CA MET A 11 -5.99 -12.62 16.24
C MET A 11 -6.94 -13.43 15.34
N GLU A 12 -8.19 -12.99 15.17
CA GLU A 12 -9.13 -13.62 14.24
C GLU A 12 -8.65 -13.51 12.79
N LYS A 13 -8.17 -12.34 12.36
CA LYS A 13 -7.62 -12.16 11.02
C LYS A 13 -6.33 -12.95 10.80
N LEU A 14 -5.51 -13.10 11.84
CA LEU A 14 -4.30 -13.93 11.81
C LEU A 14 -4.64 -15.40 11.65
N LYS A 15 -5.69 -15.89 12.34
CA LYS A 15 -6.19 -17.27 12.19
C LYS A 15 -6.74 -17.53 10.79
N GLU A 16 -7.54 -16.62 10.23
CA GLU A 16 -8.02 -16.73 8.86
C GLU A 16 -6.86 -16.78 7.86
N LEU A 17 -5.86 -15.89 8.02
CA LEU A 17 -4.67 -15.88 7.18
C LEU A 17 -3.86 -17.18 7.31
N LEU A 18 -3.74 -17.71 8.52
CA LEU A 18 -3.00 -18.94 8.77
C LEU A 18 -3.68 -20.14 8.10
N LEU A 19 -5.01 -20.24 8.19
CA LEU A 19 -5.79 -21.28 7.51
C LEU A 19 -5.69 -21.18 5.97
N VAL A 20 -5.71 -19.96 5.43
CA VAL A 20 -5.51 -19.76 3.99
C VAL A 20 -4.09 -20.15 3.59
N LEU A 21 -3.09 -19.77 4.39
CA LEU A 21 -1.69 -20.09 4.14
C LEU A 21 -1.42 -21.60 4.21
N GLU A 22 -2.09 -22.32 5.12
CA GLU A 22 -1.95 -23.77 5.29
C GLU A 22 -2.58 -24.52 4.12
N ASN A 23 -3.79 -24.13 3.69
CA ASN A 23 -4.44 -24.68 2.50
C ASN A 23 -3.62 -24.40 1.22
N PHE A 24 -3.09 -23.19 1.09
CA PHE A 24 -2.26 -22.82 -0.05
C PHE A 24 -0.88 -23.47 -0.01
N GLY A 25 -0.31 -23.67 1.18
CA GLY A 25 0.95 -24.35 1.41
C GLY A 25 0.90 -25.82 1.00
N GLY A 26 -0.16 -26.54 1.36
CA GLY A 26 -0.37 -27.92 0.91
C GLY A 26 -0.51 -28.04 -0.61
N PHE A 27 -1.21 -27.09 -1.24
CA PHE A 27 -1.33 -27.02 -2.70
C PHE A 27 0.02 -26.71 -3.38
N LEU A 28 0.77 -25.74 -2.82
CA LEU A 28 2.09 -25.38 -3.32
C LEU A 28 3.09 -26.52 -3.15
N LEU A 29 3.08 -27.23 -2.02
CA LEU A 29 3.95 -28.40 -1.79
C LEU A 29 3.63 -29.53 -2.77
N GLY A 30 2.35 -29.86 -2.97
CA GLY A 30 1.96 -30.87 -3.95
C GLY A 30 2.29 -30.48 -5.40
N TRP A 31 2.18 -29.18 -5.74
CA TRP A 31 2.64 -28.67 -7.03
C TRP A 31 4.17 -28.68 -7.13
N LEU A 32 4.88 -28.30 -6.07
CA LEU A 32 6.34 -28.29 -6.01
C LEU A 32 6.88 -29.70 -6.18
N ASP A 33 6.30 -30.70 -5.52
CA ASP A 33 6.69 -32.11 -5.65
C ASP A 33 6.40 -32.65 -7.07
N LYS A 34 5.36 -32.14 -7.73
CA LYS A 34 5.02 -32.48 -9.12
C LYS A 34 5.96 -31.85 -10.14
N VAL A 35 6.37 -30.61 -9.92
CA VAL A 35 7.30 -29.87 -10.78
C VAL A 35 8.76 -30.27 -10.50
N PHE A 36 9.06 -30.65 -9.26
CA PHE A 36 10.38 -31.04 -8.78
C PHE A 36 10.31 -32.40 -8.06
N PRO A 37 10.42 -33.53 -8.81
CA PRO A 37 10.47 -34.85 -8.20
C PRO A 37 11.65 -34.96 -7.21
N PRO A 38 11.44 -35.57 -6.03
CA PRO A 38 12.40 -35.56 -4.91
C PRO A 38 13.71 -36.34 -5.16
N GLU A 39 13.87 -37.02 -6.30
CA GLU A 39 14.98 -37.96 -6.57
C GLU A 39 16.17 -37.38 -7.37
N THR A 40 16.19 -36.09 -7.70
CA THR A 40 17.34 -35.48 -8.45
C THR A 40 17.99 -34.29 -7.72
N ARG A 41 17.85 -34.30 -6.39
CA ARG A 41 18.15 -33.20 -5.47
C ARG A 41 19.64 -32.83 -5.40
N GLY A 42 19.91 -31.55 -5.56
CA GLY A 42 21.22 -30.93 -5.32
C GLY A 42 21.57 -29.94 -6.41
N GLU A 43 22.33 -30.40 -7.40
CA GLU A 43 22.98 -29.52 -8.37
C GLU A 43 22.02 -28.96 -9.43
N LYS A 44 21.11 -29.78 -9.97
CA LYS A 44 20.13 -29.34 -10.98
C LYS A 44 19.08 -28.38 -10.41
N VAL A 45 18.68 -28.59 -9.15
CA VAL A 45 17.71 -27.73 -8.47
C VAL A 45 18.34 -26.38 -8.15
N ASN A 46 19.58 -26.36 -7.64
CA ASN A 46 20.31 -25.10 -7.45
C ASN A 46 20.52 -24.35 -8.76
N HIS A 47 20.79 -25.06 -9.85
CA HIS A 47 20.89 -24.45 -11.17
C HIS A 47 19.55 -23.85 -11.63
N TRP A 48 18.45 -24.59 -11.53
CA TRP A 48 17.12 -24.09 -11.88
C TRP A 48 16.66 -22.93 -10.99
N LEU A 49 16.97 -22.98 -9.69
CA LEU A 49 16.70 -21.89 -8.76
C LEU A 49 17.55 -20.67 -9.08
N HIS A 50 18.82 -20.82 -9.46
CA HIS A 50 19.65 -19.71 -9.92
C HIS A 50 19.10 -19.05 -11.20
N VAL A 51 18.56 -19.85 -12.12
CA VAL A 51 17.92 -19.35 -13.34
C VAL A 51 16.57 -18.68 -13.03
N ALA A 52 15.78 -19.23 -12.11
CA ALA A 52 14.48 -18.68 -11.71
C ALA A 52 14.60 -17.45 -10.78
N ALA A 53 15.65 -17.38 -9.97
CA ALA A 53 15.91 -16.34 -8.99
C ALA A 53 15.80 -14.91 -9.56
N PRO A 54 16.44 -14.55 -10.70
CA PRO A 54 16.31 -13.20 -11.24
C PRO A 54 14.87 -12.87 -11.64
N PHE A 55 14.08 -13.84 -12.12
CA PHE A 55 12.68 -13.60 -12.46
C PHE A 55 11.84 -13.34 -11.20
N ILE A 56 12.01 -14.16 -10.16
CA ILE A 56 11.33 -13.98 -8.88
C ILE A 56 11.75 -12.64 -8.24
N ILE A 57 13.05 -12.35 -8.19
CA ILE A 57 13.58 -11.08 -7.68
C ILE A 57 12.99 -9.90 -8.47
N SER A 58 12.97 -9.97 -9.80
CA SER A 58 12.40 -8.89 -10.62
C SER A 58 10.91 -8.68 -10.34
N GLY A 59 10.14 -9.76 -10.18
CA GLY A 59 8.72 -9.70 -9.84
C GLY A 59 8.47 -9.07 -8.48
N VAL A 60 9.28 -9.45 -7.47
CA VAL A 60 9.22 -8.87 -6.12
C VAL A 60 9.62 -7.40 -6.13
N VAL A 61 10.70 -7.02 -6.84
CA VAL A 61 11.14 -5.63 -6.95
C VAL A 61 10.08 -4.79 -7.68
N LEU A 62 9.52 -5.29 -8.79
CA LEU A 62 8.44 -4.61 -9.52
C LEU A 62 7.20 -4.42 -8.63
N LEU A 63 6.80 -5.46 -7.90
CA LEU A 63 5.68 -5.41 -6.97
C LEU A 63 5.95 -4.40 -5.85
N MET A 64 7.14 -4.41 -5.28
CA MET A 64 7.57 -3.44 -4.27
C MET A 64 7.60 -2.02 -4.83
N CYS A 65 8.09 -1.81 -6.04
CA CYS A 65 8.02 -0.51 -6.72
C CYS A 65 6.57 -0.06 -6.91
N ILE A 66 5.68 -0.93 -7.38
CA ILE A 66 4.25 -0.59 -7.57
C ILE A 66 3.59 -0.26 -6.23
N CYS A 67 3.83 -1.06 -5.19
CA CYS A 67 3.30 -0.85 -3.86
C CYS A 67 3.84 0.44 -3.23
N CYS A 68 5.16 0.66 -3.27
CA CYS A 68 5.79 1.88 -2.79
C CYS A 68 5.36 3.11 -3.59
N CYS A 69 5.19 3.03 -4.91
CA CYS A 69 4.67 4.14 -5.70
C CYS A 69 3.19 4.41 -5.38
N ARG A 70 2.36 3.39 -5.14
CA ARG A 70 0.96 3.58 -4.74
C ARG A 70 0.80 4.11 -3.32
N CYS A 71 1.70 3.74 -2.40
CA CYS A 71 1.65 4.14 -0.99
C CYS A 71 2.39 5.47 -0.72
N CYS A 72 3.55 5.71 -1.34
CA CYS A 72 4.40 6.88 -1.11
C CYS A 72 4.15 8.02 -2.10
N CYS A 73 3.76 7.74 -3.36
CA CYS A 73 3.47 8.79 -4.35
C CYS A 73 2.00 9.22 -4.38
N ARG A 74 1.16 8.72 -3.46
CA ARG A 74 -0.15 9.32 -3.15
C ARG A 74 -0.02 10.63 -2.35
N GLY A 75 1.21 11.05 -2.05
CA GLY A 75 1.55 12.32 -1.44
C GLY A 75 1.41 13.47 -2.43
N GLY A 76 0.27 14.14 -2.38
CA GLY A 76 0.05 15.38 -3.12
C GLY A 76 -1.31 15.39 -3.82
N ARG A 77 -2.41 15.34 -3.05
CA ARG A 77 -3.65 15.94 -3.55
C ARG A 77 -3.25 17.38 -3.90
N ALA A 78 -3.11 17.67 -5.20
CA ALA A 78 -2.88 19.01 -5.69
C ALA A 78 -3.91 19.90 -5.01
N VAL A 79 -3.43 20.74 -4.09
CA VAL A 79 -4.32 21.55 -3.25
C VAL A 79 -5.10 22.41 -4.22
N LYS A 80 -6.41 22.17 -4.30
CA LYS A 80 -7.26 22.84 -5.28
C LYS A 80 -7.17 24.34 -5.00
N MET A 81 -6.56 25.09 -5.90
CA MET A 81 -6.41 26.54 -5.77
C MET A 81 -7.67 27.22 -6.32
N MET A 82 -8.00 28.40 -5.80
CA MET A 82 -9.08 29.25 -6.30
C MET A 82 -8.64 30.72 -6.32
N LYS A 83 -9.27 31.53 -7.17
CA LYS A 83 -9.08 32.99 -7.14
C LYS A 83 -9.70 33.54 -5.86
N ALA A 84 -8.94 34.33 -5.11
CA ALA A 84 -9.38 34.88 -3.84
C ALA A 84 -10.47 35.95 -4.08
N PRO A 85 -11.66 35.86 -3.46
CA PRO A 85 -12.72 36.86 -3.64
C PRO A 85 -12.26 38.24 -3.13
N GLY A 86 -12.32 39.27 -3.98
CA GLY A 86 -11.88 40.62 -3.61
C GLY A 86 -10.36 40.81 -3.50
N ARG A 87 -9.53 39.84 -3.96
CA ARG A 87 -8.06 39.97 -4.03
C ARG A 87 -7.50 39.43 -5.34
N GLY A 88 -6.37 39.97 -5.78
CA GLY A 88 -5.73 39.64 -7.07
C GLY A 88 -4.92 38.34 -7.11
N TYR A 89 -4.91 37.51 -6.07
CA TYR A 89 -4.08 36.31 -5.98
C TYR A 89 -4.90 35.01 -5.88
N ARG A 90 -4.22 33.86 -6.02
CA ARG A 90 -4.82 32.52 -5.84
C ARG A 90 -4.53 31.99 -4.44
N MET A 91 -5.52 31.35 -3.82
CA MET A 91 -5.39 30.76 -2.49
C MET A 91 -5.90 29.32 -2.45
N PRO A 92 -5.50 28.52 -1.45
CA PRO A 92 -6.05 27.18 -1.23
C PRO A 92 -7.56 27.23 -1.01
N ARG A 93 -8.32 26.38 -1.70
CA ARG A 93 -9.79 26.33 -1.63
C ARG A 93 -10.29 25.73 -0.31
N ALA A 94 -9.61 24.70 0.19
CA ALA A 94 -10.00 23.98 1.40
C ALA A 94 -10.18 24.88 2.65
N PRO A 95 -9.24 25.77 3.04
CA PRO A 95 -9.42 26.65 4.19
C PRO A 95 -10.51 27.71 4.01
N PHE A 96 -10.84 28.07 2.76
CA PHE A 96 -11.95 28.98 2.49
C PHE A 96 -13.29 28.27 2.63
N GLU A 97 -13.42 27.04 2.11
CA GLU A 97 -14.63 26.24 2.25
C GLU A 97 -14.89 25.83 3.71
N SER A 98 -13.83 25.60 4.51
CA SER A 98 -14.00 25.26 5.93
C SER A 98 -14.51 26.43 6.78
N ASN A 99 -14.07 27.67 6.48
CA ASN A 99 -14.51 28.85 7.23
C ASN A 99 -14.45 30.13 6.37
N PRO A 100 -15.47 30.40 5.53
CA PRO A 100 -15.47 31.58 4.67
C PRO A 100 -15.54 32.88 5.48
N GLY A 101 -16.18 32.86 6.66
CA GLY A 101 -16.31 34.03 7.53
C GLY A 101 -14.97 34.58 8.01
N SER A 102 -13.99 33.71 8.27
CA SER A 102 -12.63 34.11 8.64
C SER A 102 -11.94 34.94 7.55
N TYR A 103 -12.11 34.54 6.30
CA TYR A 103 -11.56 35.23 5.13
C TYR A 103 -12.12 36.66 5.03
N PHE A 104 -13.44 36.82 5.11
CA PHE A 104 -14.07 38.14 5.00
C PHE A 104 -13.85 39.05 6.23
N ARG A 105 -13.69 38.48 7.43
CA ARG A 105 -13.25 39.28 8.60
C ARG A 105 -11.89 39.92 8.36
N SER A 106 -10.95 39.16 7.78
CA SER A 106 -9.62 39.68 7.44
C SER A 106 -9.64 40.77 6.36
N LEU A 107 -10.71 40.84 5.55
CA LEU A 107 -10.92 41.89 4.56
C LEU A 107 -11.47 43.17 5.18
N ARG A 108 -12.37 43.07 6.17
CA ARG A 108 -12.96 44.24 6.85
C ARG A 108 -12.05 44.88 7.89
N GLY A 109 -11.05 44.16 8.38
CA GLY A 109 -10.09 44.63 9.39
C GLY A 109 -8.89 45.39 8.83
N ARG A 110 -8.88 45.74 7.54
CA ARG A 110 -7.83 46.57 6.92
C ARG A 110 -8.49 47.84 6.38
N PRO A 111 -8.18 49.03 6.93
CA PRO A 111 -8.67 50.30 6.38
C PRO A 111 -8.15 50.52 4.96
#